data_AF-A0A955N3K4-F1
#
_entry.id   AF-A0A955N3K4-F1
#
_cell.length_a   1.000
_cell.length_b   1.000
_cell.length_c   1.000
_cell.angle_alpha   90.00
_cell.angle_beta   90.00
_cell.angle_gamma   90.00
#
_symmetry.space_group_name_H-M   'P 1'
#
loop_
_entity.id
_entity.type
_entity.pdbx_description
1 polymer ?
#
loop_
_entity_poly.entity_id
_entity_poly.type
_entity_poly.pdbx_seq_one_letter_code
_entity_poly.pdbx_strand_id
1 'polypeptide(L)'
;MLGTVLVVALIFGNRVEGTQASSAFIAQGEKVYGDKKCAGCHMIGGQGGKIGGDLSQVGAKRDPQWLSTFLNNPKALVPKATIMPPFKGTEEELKALTAYLASLK
;
A
#
# COMPACT_ATOMS: atom_id res chain seq x y z
N MET A 1 58.02 -8.55 -13.96
CA MET A 1 56.99 -8.98 -12.97
C MET A 1 56.31 -7.72 -12.45
N LEU A 2 55.27 -7.27 -13.15
CA LEU A 2 54.49 -6.08 -12.76
C LEU A 2 53.02 -6.48 -12.85
N GLY A 3 52.47 -6.92 -11.72
CA GLY A 3 51.10 -7.40 -11.60
C GLY A 3 50.36 -6.63 -10.50
N THR A 4 49.55 -5.67 -10.94
CA THR A 4 48.20 -5.38 -10.43
C THR A 4 47.99 -5.36 -8.91
N VAL A 5 48.13 -4.17 -8.30
CA VAL A 5 47.26 -3.77 -7.18
C VAL A 5 46.94 -2.28 -7.35
N LEU A 6 45.98 -1.96 -8.21
CA LEU A 6 45.29 -0.68 -8.20
C LEU A 6 43.80 -0.96 -8.49
N VAL A 7 42.93 -0.19 -7.83
CA VAL A 7 41.47 -0.14 -7.99
C VAL A 7 40.77 -1.38 -7.37
N VAL A 8 39.84 -1.32 -6.42
CA VAL A 8 38.72 -0.39 -6.22
C VAL A 8 38.26 -0.51 -4.75
N ALA A 9 38.56 0.47 -3.91
CA ALA A 9 37.83 0.65 -2.65
C ALA A 9 36.54 1.44 -2.91
N LEU A 10 35.55 0.85 -3.59
CA LEU A 10 34.23 1.44 -3.87
C LEU A 10 33.14 0.35 -4.02
N ILE A 11 33.04 -0.59 -3.08
CA ILE A 11 31.87 -1.49 -3.00
C ILE A 11 31.12 -1.25 -1.69
N PHE A 12 30.82 0.03 -1.41
CA PHE A 12 29.58 0.37 -0.70
C PHE A 12 28.55 0.69 -1.78
N GLY A 13 28.12 -0.35 -2.49
CA GLY A 13 26.96 -0.27 -3.36
C GLY A 13 25.72 -0.03 -2.51
N ASN A 14 25.34 1.23 -2.36
CA ASN A 14 24.03 1.64 -1.86
C ASN A 14 22.94 0.92 -2.67
N ARG A 15 22.35 -0.13 -2.09
CA ARG A 15 21.11 -0.77 -2.57
C ARG A 15 19.95 -0.48 -1.63
N VAL A 16 19.80 0.77 -1.19
CA VAL A 16 18.69 1.22 -0.31
C VAL A 16 17.53 1.81 -1.13
N GLU A 17 17.65 1.94 -2.45
CA GLU A 17 16.66 2.64 -3.28
C GLU A 17 15.32 1.90 -3.38
N GLY A 18 15.31 0.56 -3.36
CA GLY A 18 14.09 -0.24 -3.50
C GLY A 18 13.23 -0.38 -2.24
N THR A 19 13.85 -0.42 -1.06
CA THR A 19 13.14 -0.58 0.22
C THR A 19 12.70 0.76 0.80
N GLN A 20 13.51 1.82 0.62
CA GLN A 20 13.16 3.15 1.08
C GLN A 20 12.00 3.74 0.27
N ALA A 21 12.05 3.65 -1.06
CA ALA A 21 10.98 4.13 -1.93
C ALA A 21 9.65 3.40 -1.67
N SER A 22 9.67 2.08 -1.48
CA SER A 22 8.47 1.30 -1.12
C SER A 22 7.94 1.63 0.27
N SER A 23 8.81 1.82 1.27
CA SER A 23 8.40 2.25 2.62
C SER A 23 7.75 3.64 2.63
N ALA A 24 8.31 4.61 1.89
CA ALA A 24 7.74 5.94 1.75
C ALA A 24 6.38 5.90 1.04
N PHE A 25 6.24 5.05 0.03
CA PHE A 25 4.98 4.87 -0.69
C PHE A 25 3.90 4.21 0.17
N ILE A 26 4.26 3.24 1.02
CA ILE A 26 3.36 2.65 2.02
C ILE A 26 2.93 3.71 3.04
N ALA A 27 3.84 4.54 3.54
CA ALA A 27 3.52 5.63 4.46
C ALA A 27 2.59 6.69 3.82
N GLN A 28 2.79 7.01 2.53
CA GLN A 28 1.86 7.84 1.78
C GLN A 28 0.47 7.19 1.71
N GLY A 29 0.40 5.87 1.50
CA GLY A 29 -0.87 5.13 1.50
C GLY A 29 -1.59 5.16 2.85
N GLU A 30 -0.86 5.06 3.95
CA GLU A 30 -1.41 5.23 5.31
C GLU A 30 -1.98 6.64 5.51
N LYS A 31 -1.27 7.66 5.03
CA LYS A 31 -1.77 9.04 5.04
C LYS A 31 -3.06 9.17 4.23
N VAL A 32 -3.12 8.59 3.03
CA VAL A 32 -4.33 8.57 2.19
C VAL A 32 -5.48 7.86 2.91
N TYR A 33 -5.22 6.74 3.59
CA TYR A 33 -6.23 6.03 4.40
C TYR A 33 -6.86 6.95 5.47
N GLY A 34 -6.03 7.75 6.17
CA GLY A 34 -6.49 8.73 7.14
C GLY A 34 -7.24 9.91 6.53
N ASP A 35 -6.69 10.51 5.47
CA ASP A 35 -7.23 11.71 4.82
C ASP A 35 -8.59 11.43 4.17
N LYS A 36 -8.73 10.28 3.50
CA LYS A 36 -9.97 9.85 2.84
C LYS A 36 -10.97 9.21 3.80
N LYS A 37 -10.71 9.28 5.12
CA LYS A 37 -11.60 8.84 6.21
C LYS A 37 -11.99 7.37 6.15
N CYS A 38 -11.10 6.51 5.65
CA CYS A 38 -11.34 5.07 5.57
C CYS A 38 -11.59 4.45 6.97
N ALA A 39 -10.88 4.97 7.99
CA ALA A 39 -11.03 4.59 9.39
C ALA A 39 -12.44 4.88 9.97
N GLY A 40 -13.25 5.73 9.33
CA GLY A 40 -14.62 5.98 9.75
C GLY A 40 -15.53 4.75 9.61
N CYS A 41 -15.22 3.87 8.66
CA CYS A 41 -15.99 2.64 8.42
C CYS A 41 -15.19 1.37 8.72
N HIS A 42 -13.89 1.37 8.46
CA HIS A 42 -13.03 0.20 8.62
C HIS A 42 -12.20 0.29 9.89
N MET A 43 -11.79 -0.87 10.40
CA MET A 43 -10.81 -0.96 11.48
C MET A 43 -9.48 -1.56 11.00
N ILE A 44 -8.41 -1.19 11.69
CA ILE A 44 -7.08 -1.79 11.61
C ILE A 44 -6.54 -1.88 13.05
N GLY A 45 -6.01 -3.03 13.46
CA GLY A 45 -5.46 -3.24 14.81
C GLY A 45 -6.49 -3.02 15.92
N GLY A 46 -7.78 -3.24 15.65
CA GLY A 46 -8.86 -2.98 16.60
C GLY A 46 -9.28 -1.51 16.74
N GLN A 47 -8.73 -0.59 15.94
CA GLN A 47 -9.06 0.82 15.94
C GLN A 47 -9.80 1.24 14.67
N GLY A 48 -10.87 2.03 14.80
CA GLY A 48 -11.68 2.53 13.67
C GLY A 48 -13.12 2.03 13.69
N GLY A 49 -13.80 2.15 12.55
CA GLY A 49 -15.19 1.74 12.36
C GLY A 49 -15.38 0.24 12.18
N LYS A 50 -16.60 -0.25 12.42
CA LYS A 50 -16.94 -1.68 12.26
C LYS A 50 -17.75 -2.00 10.99
N ILE A 51 -18.26 -0.97 10.29
CA ILE A 51 -19.19 -1.10 9.16
C ILE A 51 -18.53 -1.79 7.96
N GLY A 52 -17.30 -1.38 7.63
CA GLY A 52 -16.54 -1.91 6.50
C GLY A 52 -15.75 -3.18 6.81
N GLY A 53 -15.74 -3.63 8.06
CA GLY A 53 -14.94 -4.76 8.53
C GLY A 53 -13.46 -4.43 8.79
N ASP A 54 -12.73 -5.45 9.23
CA ASP A 54 -11.33 -5.37 9.64
C ASP A 54 -10.37 -5.58 8.45
N LEU A 55 -9.50 -4.60 8.24
CA LEU A 55 -8.49 -4.59 7.17
C LEU A 55 -7.09 -5.01 7.64
N SER A 56 -6.90 -5.31 8.93
CA SER A 56 -5.59 -5.65 9.53
C SER A 56 -4.83 -6.75 8.79
N GLN A 57 -5.55 -7.60 8.06
CA GLN A 57 -5.04 -8.78 7.38
C GLN A 57 -5.51 -8.84 5.91
N VAL A 58 -5.87 -7.70 5.32
CA VAL A 58 -6.44 -7.67 3.97
C VAL A 58 -5.41 -8.04 2.90
N GLY A 59 -4.15 -7.64 3.09
CA GLY A 59 -3.04 -7.96 2.17
C GLY A 59 -2.64 -9.44 2.18
N ALA A 60 -3.04 -10.20 3.21
CA ALA A 60 -2.88 -11.66 3.22
C ALA A 60 -4.00 -12.37 2.43
N LYS A 61 -5.13 -11.69 2.20
CA LYS A 61 -6.33 -12.25 1.56
C LYS A 61 -6.50 -11.80 0.11
N ARG A 62 -5.97 -10.63 -0.24
CA ARG A 62 -6.17 -9.95 -1.53
C ARG A 62 -4.86 -9.40 -2.06
N ASP A 63 -4.60 -9.64 -3.32
CA ASP A 63 -3.46 -9.07 -4.03
C ASP A 63 -3.68 -7.58 -4.37
N PRO A 64 -2.61 -6.83 -4.74
CA PRO A 64 -2.71 -5.42 -5.10
C PRO A 64 -3.65 -5.13 -6.28
N GLN A 65 -3.77 -6.04 -7.25
CA GLN A 65 -4.63 -5.84 -8.42
C GLN A 65 -6.10 -5.90 -8.02
N TRP A 66 -6.45 -6.85 -7.15
CA TRP A 66 -7.78 -6.94 -6.58
C TRP A 66 -8.11 -5.69 -5.76
N LEU A 67 -7.19 -5.26 -4.89
CA LEU A 67 -7.37 -4.09 -4.03
C LEU A 67 -7.61 -2.81 -4.83
N SER A 68 -6.75 -2.52 -5.81
CA SER A 68 -6.89 -1.34 -6.67
C SER A 68 -8.18 -1.35 -7.48
N THR A 69 -8.55 -2.50 -8.04
CA THR A 69 -9.82 -2.67 -8.78
C THR A 69 -11.02 -2.45 -7.87
N PHE A 70 -11.00 -3.03 -6.67
CA PHE A 70 -12.07 -2.88 -5.69
C PHE A 70 -12.20 -1.43 -5.21
N LEU A 71 -11.10 -0.76 -4.90
CA LEU A 71 -11.09 0.64 -4.49
C LEU A 71 -11.68 1.54 -5.57
N ASN A 72 -11.37 1.31 -6.85
CA ASN A 72 -11.92 2.08 -7.97
C ASN A 72 -13.41 1.81 -8.21
N ASN A 73 -13.83 0.55 -8.17
CA ASN A 73 -15.21 0.16 -8.42
C ASN A 73 -15.61 -1.03 -7.54
N PRO A 74 -16.06 -0.78 -6.30
CA PRO A 74 -16.41 -1.85 -5.37
C PRO A 74 -17.46 -2.81 -5.93
N LYS A 75 -18.44 -2.27 -6.67
CA LYS A 75 -19.55 -3.03 -7.26
C LYS A 75 -19.12 -3.93 -8.43
N ALA A 76 -17.98 -3.67 -9.07
CA ALA A 76 -17.48 -4.52 -10.15
C ALA A 76 -17.05 -5.91 -9.64
N LEU A 77 -16.44 -5.96 -8.44
CA LEU A 77 -15.99 -7.22 -7.85
C LEU A 77 -16.95 -7.77 -6.81
N VAL A 78 -17.63 -6.88 -6.07
CA VAL A 78 -18.58 -7.24 -5.02
C VAL A 78 -19.86 -6.43 -5.22
N PRO A 79 -20.85 -6.94 -5.97
CA PRO A 79 -22.09 -6.21 -6.25
C PRO A 79 -22.84 -5.74 -4.99
N LYS A 80 -22.66 -6.44 -3.86
CA LYS A 80 -23.23 -6.11 -2.55
C LYS A 80 -22.47 -5.02 -1.79
N ALA A 81 -21.32 -4.54 -2.28
CA ALA A 81 -20.58 -3.42 -1.70
C ALA A 81 -21.27 -2.09 -2.04
N THR A 82 -22.47 -1.88 -1.47
CA THR A 82 -23.30 -0.69 -1.73
C THR A 82 -22.93 0.51 -0.85
N ILE A 83 -22.36 0.26 0.33
CA ILE A 83 -21.99 1.29 1.31
C ILE A 83 -20.60 1.86 1.02
N MET A 84 -19.66 1.02 0.56
CA MET A 84 -18.30 1.47 0.26
C MET A 84 -18.32 2.35 -1.00
N PRO A 85 -17.95 3.64 -0.88
CA PRO A 85 -17.90 4.51 -2.04
C PRO A 85 -16.68 4.16 -2.93
N PRO A 86 -16.77 4.39 -4.24
CA PRO A 86 -15.60 4.43 -5.11
C PRO A 86 -14.55 5.41 -4.58
N PHE A 87 -13.28 5.04 -4.69
CA PHE A 87 -12.17 5.91 -4.33
C PHE A 87 -12.17 7.19 -5.17
N LYS A 88 -11.94 8.32 -4.52
CA LYS A 88 -11.82 9.63 -5.17
C LYS A 88 -10.46 10.24 -4.83
N GLY A 89 -9.60 10.36 -5.82
CA GLY A 89 -8.24 10.84 -5.66
C GLY A 89 -7.44 10.72 -6.94
N THR A 90 -6.14 10.98 -6.84
CA THR A 90 -5.21 10.77 -7.95
C THR A 90 -4.88 9.29 -8.11
N GLU A 91 -4.38 8.91 -9.29
CA GLU A 91 -3.88 7.55 -9.53
C GLU A 91 -2.72 7.20 -8.58
N GLU A 92 -1.89 8.18 -8.23
CA GLU A 92 -0.80 8.00 -7.28
C GLU A 92 -1.32 7.72 -5.86
N GLU A 93 -2.31 8.48 -5.39
CA GLU A 93 -2.95 8.22 -4.10
C GLU A 93 -3.58 6.82 -4.06
N LEU A 94 -4.23 6.39 -5.15
CA LEU A 94 -4.81 5.05 -5.25
C LEU A 94 -3.74 3.96 -5.16
N LYS A 95 -2.64 4.12 -5.89
CA LYS A 95 -1.53 3.16 -5.87
C LYS A 95 -0.86 3.11 -4.50
N ALA A 96 -0.66 4.26 -3.85
CA ALA A 96 -0.10 4.34 -2.50
C ALA A 96 -1.01 3.64 -1.49
N LEU A 97 -2.32 3.94 -1.52
CA LEU A 97 -3.32 3.29 -0.67
C LEU A 97 -3.35 1.77 -0.91
N THR A 98 -3.26 1.34 -2.17
CA THR A 98 -3.20 -0.09 -2.51
C THR A 98 -1.96 -0.75 -1.93
N ALA A 99 -0.79 -0.10 -2.03
CA ALA A 99 0.46 -0.61 -1.46
C ALA A 99 0.39 -0.73 0.07
N TYR A 100 -0.21 0.26 0.74
CA TYR A 100 -0.46 0.21 2.18
C TYR A 100 -1.38 -0.96 2.56
N LEU A 101 -2.55 -1.10 1.92
CA LEU A 101 -3.46 -2.20 2.23
C LEU A 101 -2.85 -3.57 1.92
N ALA A 102 -2.04 -3.67 0.87
CA ALA A 102 -1.34 -4.90 0.52
C ALA A 102 -0.21 -5.25 1.52
N SER A 103 0.31 -4.28 2.28
CA SER A 103 1.32 -4.53 3.30
C SER A 103 0.73 -5.07 4.62
N LEU A 104 -0.58 -4.95 4.83
CA LEU A 104 -1.30 -5.46 6.01
C LEU A 104 -1.43 -7.00 5.96
N LYS A 105 -0.51 -7.71 6.62
CA LYS A 105 -0.40 -9.17 6.71
C LYS A 105 -0.08 -9.66 8.12
#